data_AF-A0A1R1WYR2-F1
#
_entry.id   AF-A0A1R1WYR2-F1
#
_cell.length_a   1.000
_cell.length_b   1.000
_cell.length_c   1.000
_cell.angle_alpha   90.00
_cell.angle_beta   90.00
_cell.angle_gamma   90.00
#
_symmetry.space_group_name_H-M   'P 1'
#
loop_
_entity.id
_entity.type
_entity.pdbx_description
1 polymer ?
#
loop_
_entity_poly.entity_id
_entity_poly.type
_entity_poly.pdbx_seq_one_letter_code
_entity_poly.pdbx_strand_id
1 'polypeptide(L)'
;MSSLQKTFQHQATLPRLPIPPTEHTFQQYLESLIPVLTPEELENTKAIVRELTTPISNSKSIADILQERLKAYDSTQQHNWLERIWEDIAYLSWREPLYINSNYWITFIKGNNAYGQIEDPKFAQIAKSLSRQDKQNLVCLDAGFSQYQIRLAAAIANRCFDYYHLVLKYPPPFPFYYLTFSFDQSPYASTCILNYV
;
A
#
# COMPACT_ATOMS: atom_id res chain seq x y z
N MET A 1 26.07 -8.63 -24.26
CA MET A 1 24.87 -9.40 -23.86
C MET A 1 24.40 -8.84 -22.53
N SER A 2 23.25 -8.18 -22.49
CA SER A 2 22.65 -7.68 -21.24
C SER A 2 22.27 -8.86 -20.37
N SER A 3 22.73 -8.93 -19.11
CA SER A 3 22.27 -9.96 -18.19
C SER A 3 20.77 -9.74 -17.92
N LEU A 4 19.98 -10.82 -18.02
CA LEU A 4 18.56 -10.82 -17.70
C LEU A 4 18.42 -10.61 -16.19
N GLN A 5 18.06 -9.39 -15.78
CA GLN A 5 17.72 -9.09 -14.39
C GLN A 5 16.37 -9.70 -14.04
N LYS A 6 16.29 -10.42 -12.92
CA LYS A 6 15.02 -10.94 -12.38
C LYS A 6 14.37 -9.88 -11.49
N THR A 7 13.04 -9.78 -11.53
CA THR A 7 12.24 -8.79 -10.79
C THR A 7 12.58 -8.71 -9.29
N PHE A 8 12.84 -9.84 -8.63
CA PHE A 8 13.06 -9.91 -7.18
C PHE A 8 14.52 -10.17 -6.77
N GLN A 9 15.48 -10.06 -7.70
CA GLN A 9 16.88 -10.43 -7.42
C GLN A 9 17.54 -9.58 -6.31
N HIS A 10 17.00 -8.39 -6.03
CA HIS A 10 17.51 -7.48 -5.00
C HIS A 10 16.68 -7.48 -3.71
N GLN A 11 15.57 -8.24 -3.64
CA GLN A 11 14.67 -8.20 -2.48
C GLN A 11 15.39 -8.58 -1.18
N ALA A 12 16.27 -9.58 -1.24
CA ALA A 12 17.06 -10.03 -0.09
C ALA A 12 18.21 -9.06 0.29
N THR A 13 18.52 -8.08 -0.55
CA THR A 13 19.59 -7.09 -0.31
C THR A 13 19.09 -5.76 0.24
N LEU A 14 17.77 -5.57 0.32
CA LEU A 14 17.19 -4.34 0.84
C LEU A 14 17.46 -4.22 2.35
N PRO A 15 17.80 -3.01 2.85
CA PRO A 15 17.93 -2.79 4.28
C PRO A 15 16.58 -2.94 4.96
N ARG A 16 16.60 -3.44 6.20
CA ARG A 16 15.40 -3.45 7.06
C ARG A 16 15.03 -2.02 7.45
N LEU A 17 13.76 -1.80 7.75
CA LEU A 17 13.28 -0.52 8.27
C LEU A 17 13.93 -0.25 9.64
N PRO A 18 14.69 0.83 9.82
CA PRO A 18 15.35 1.11 11.09
C PRO A 18 14.34 1.49 12.18
N ILE A 19 14.66 1.15 13.42
CA ILE A 19 13.95 1.66 14.60
C ILE A 19 14.72 2.90 15.09
N PRO A 20 14.12 4.11 15.05
CA PRO A 20 14.80 5.33 15.47
C PRO A 20 15.06 5.33 16.99
N PRO A 21 16.13 5.99 17.48
CA PRO A 21 16.35 6.20 18.90
C PRO A 21 15.16 6.92 19.57
N THR A 22 14.92 6.58 20.84
CA THR A 22 13.83 7.14 21.64
C THR A 22 13.99 8.65 21.82
N GLU A 23 15.20 9.13 22.06
CA GLU A 23 15.50 10.54 22.31
C GLU A 23 15.18 11.38 21.07
N HIS A 24 15.61 10.92 19.90
CA HIS A 24 15.32 11.56 18.63
C HIS A 24 13.81 11.62 18.35
N THR A 25 13.11 10.51 18.61
CA THR A 25 11.65 10.42 18.39
C THR A 25 10.89 11.37 19.30
N PHE A 26 11.22 11.43 20.59
CA PHE A 26 10.58 12.35 21.54
C PHE A 26 10.88 13.81 21.24
N GLN A 27 12.10 14.14 20.82
CA GLN A 27 12.45 15.49 20.39
C GLN A 27 11.59 15.93 19.21
N GLN A 28 11.53 15.14 18.13
CA GLN A 28 10.72 15.46 16.96
C GLN A 28 9.22 15.52 17.27
N TYR A 29 8.75 14.63 18.15
CA TYR A 29 7.37 14.65 18.63
C TYR A 29 7.05 15.98 19.31
N LEU A 30 7.85 16.42 20.28
CA LEU A 30 7.63 17.68 20.98
C LEU A 30 7.73 18.90 20.05
N GLU A 31 8.68 18.90 19.11
CA GLU A 31 8.81 19.95 18.09
C GLU A 31 7.56 20.03 17.19
N SER A 32 7.02 18.87 16.78
CA SER A 32 5.82 18.81 15.94
C SER A 32 4.55 19.34 16.60
N LEU A 33 4.51 19.38 17.94
CA LEU A 33 3.36 19.83 18.71
C LEU A 33 3.34 21.34 18.99
N ILE A 34 4.49 22.02 18.85
CA ILE A 34 4.61 23.48 19.06
C ILE A 34 3.52 24.28 18.32
N PRO A 35 3.18 24.02 17.04
CA PRO A 35 2.15 24.80 16.34
C PRO A 35 0.71 24.38 16.66
N VAL A 36 0.49 23.25 17.35
CA VAL A 36 -0.84 22.66 17.57
C VAL A 36 -1.34 22.90 18.99
N LEU A 37 -0.43 22.93 19.97
CA LEU A 37 -0.78 23.02 21.39
C LEU A 37 -0.60 24.43 21.95
N THR A 38 -1.41 24.75 22.97
CA THR A 38 -1.16 25.91 23.82
C THR A 38 0.13 25.73 24.65
N PRO A 39 0.72 26.82 25.17
CA PRO A 39 1.92 26.70 26.01
C PRO A 39 1.74 25.80 27.24
N GLU A 40 0.57 25.84 27.88
CA GLU A 40 0.26 25.02 29.06
C GLU A 40 0.17 23.53 28.70
N GLU A 41 -0.54 23.20 27.62
CA GLU A 41 -0.63 21.82 27.11
C GLU A 41 0.74 21.27 26.71
N LEU A 42 1.57 22.08 26.02
CA LEU A 42 2.91 21.68 25.63
C LEU A 42 3.81 21.41 26.85
N GLU A 43 3.74 22.23 27.89
CA GLU A 43 4.50 21.98 29.13
C GLU A 43 4.04 20.71 29.84
N ASN A 44 2.74 20.44 29.85
CA ASN A 44 2.21 19.18 30.35
C ASN A 44 2.72 17.98 29.52
N THR A 45 2.70 18.05 28.19
CA THR A 45 3.26 16.99 27.34
C THR A 45 4.76 16.77 27.58
N LYS A 46 5.54 17.84 27.75
CA LYS A 46 6.95 17.74 28.14
C LYS A 46 7.14 17.06 29.49
N ALA A 47 6.24 17.27 30.45
CA ALA A 47 6.28 16.59 31.75
C ALA A 47 6.04 15.07 31.59
N ILE A 48 5.06 14.68 30.77
CA ILE A 48 4.77 13.26 30.47
C ILE A 48 5.96 12.58 29.78
N VAL A 49 6.57 13.23 28.79
CA VAL A 49 7.78 12.69 28.12
C VAL A 49 8.93 12.53 29.12
N ARG A 50 9.13 13.49 30.03
CA ARG A 50 10.11 13.37 31.11
C ARG A 50 9.82 12.18 32.02
N GLU A 51 8.56 11.94 32.39
CA GLU A 51 8.17 10.78 33.18
C GLU A 51 8.47 9.46 32.45
N LEU A 52 8.10 9.35 31.17
CA LEU A 52 8.33 8.15 30.35
C LEU A 52 9.81 7.79 30.20
N THR A 53 10.68 8.80 30.20
CA THR A 53 12.15 8.67 30.07
C THR A 53 12.88 8.60 31.41
N THR A 54 12.19 8.81 32.53
CA THR A 54 12.78 8.70 33.87
C THR A 54 12.93 7.22 34.25
N PRO A 55 14.10 6.77 34.73
CA PRO A 55 14.29 5.38 35.16
C PRO A 55 13.36 4.99 36.32
N ILE A 56 12.67 3.86 36.18
CA ILE A 56 11.71 3.35 37.19
C ILE A 56 12.18 2.04 37.85
N SER A 57 13.06 1.28 37.21
CA SER A 57 13.62 0.02 37.75
C SER A 57 14.90 -0.37 37.02
N ASN A 58 15.91 -0.87 37.74
CA ASN A 58 17.18 -1.33 37.16
C ASN A 58 17.84 -0.33 36.19
N SER A 59 17.69 0.97 36.45
CA SER A 59 18.15 2.07 35.58
C SER A 59 17.49 2.13 34.19
N LYS A 60 16.37 1.44 33.96
CA LYS A 60 15.57 1.53 32.73
C LYS A 60 14.31 2.35 32.94
N SER A 61 14.01 3.21 31.98
CA SER A 61 12.75 3.93 31.87
C SER A 61 11.68 3.07 31.20
N ILE A 62 10.43 3.55 31.20
CA ILE A 62 9.35 2.89 30.43
C ILE A 62 9.67 2.93 28.94
N ALA A 63 10.20 4.05 28.45
CA ALA A 63 10.61 4.20 27.05
C ALA A 63 11.66 3.15 26.65
N ASP A 64 12.66 2.89 27.49
CA ASP A 64 13.69 1.87 27.24
C ASP A 64 13.09 0.47 27.12
N ILE A 65 12.19 0.12 28.03
CA ILE A 65 11.53 -1.19 28.04
C ILE A 65 10.70 -1.39 26.76
N LEU A 66 9.97 -0.36 26.33
CA LEU A 66 9.16 -0.42 25.10
C LEU A 66 10.04 -0.48 23.84
N GLN A 67 11.14 0.27 23.82
CA GLN A 67 12.10 0.26 22.71
C GLN A 67 12.79 -1.10 22.57
N GLU A 68 13.16 -1.73 23.67
CA GLU A 68 13.71 -3.10 23.68
C GLU A 68 12.69 -4.12 23.19
N ARG A 69 11.42 -4.01 23.60
CA ARG A 69 10.34 -4.86 23.11
C ARG A 69 10.10 -4.69 21.62
N LEU A 70 10.18 -3.47 21.10
CA LEU A 70 10.04 -3.20 19.67
C LEU A 70 11.20 -3.82 18.86
N LYS A 71 12.44 -3.70 19.34
CA LYS A 71 13.60 -4.36 18.73
C LYS A 71 13.50 -5.89 18.77
N ALA A 72 13.03 -6.45 19.89
CA ALA A 72 12.77 -7.87 20.00
C ALA A 72 11.69 -8.31 19.01
N TYR A 73 10.61 -7.53 18.88
CA TYR A 73 9.56 -7.79 17.90
C TYR A 73 10.08 -7.76 16.47
N ASP A 74 10.88 -6.75 16.07
CA ASP A 74 11.48 -6.69 14.72
C ASP A 74 12.29 -7.95 14.39
N SER A 75 13.04 -8.48 15.36
CA SER A 75 13.85 -9.70 15.17
C SER A 75 13.01 -10.95 14.86
N THR A 76 11.71 -10.93 15.19
CA THR A 76 10.77 -12.02 14.88
C THR A 76 10.10 -11.87 13.51
N GLN A 77 10.19 -10.70 12.87
CA GLN A 77 9.51 -10.41 11.60
C GLN A 77 10.38 -10.74 10.40
N GLN A 78 9.77 -11.29 9.34
CA GLN A 78 10.49 -11.73 8.15
C GLN A 78 11.13 -10.57 7.38
N HIS A 79 10.40 -9.47 7.20
CA HIS A 79 10.81 -8.36 6.34
C HIS A 79 10.92 -7.03 7.08
N ASN A 80 9.84 -6.60 7.73
CA ASN A 80 9.73 -5.29 8.37
C ASN A 80 8.87 -5.40 9.64
N TRP A 81 9.31 -4.78 10.73
CA TRP A 81 8.55 -4.70 11.98
C TRP A 81 7.24 -3.90 11.86
N LEU A 82 7.17 -2.93 10.95
CA LEU A 82 6.02 -2.02 10.87
C LEU A 82 4.88 -2.57 10.00
N GLU A 83 5.18 -3.45 9.04
CA GLU A 83 4.24 -3.89 8.00
C GLU A 83 2.92 -4.39 8.57
N ARG A 84 2.98 -5.41 9.46
CA ARG A 84 1.78 -5.99 10.06
C ARG A 84 1.03 -5.02 10.97
N ILE A 85 1.76 -4.29 11.82
CA ILE A 85 1.15 -3.29 12.73
C ILE A 85 0.41 -2.22 11.92
N TRP A 86 1.02 -1.74 10.84
CA TRP A 86 0.45 -0.71 9.99
C TRP A 86 -0.78 -1.20 9.23
N GLU A 87 -0.71 -2.38 8.61
CA GLU A 87 -1.86 -2.98 7.91
C GLU A 87 -3.06 -3.17 8.84
N ASP A 88 -2.81 -3.75 10.02
CA ASP A 88 -3.86 -4.04 11.00
C ASP A 88 -4.49 -2.74 11.54
N ILE A 89 -3.68 -1.77 11.97
CA ILE A 89 -4.19 -0.56 12.62
C ILE A 89 -4.76 0.44 11.60
N ALA A 90 -4.07 0.66 10.47
CA ALA A 90 -4.48 1.69 9.52
C ALA A 90 -5.67 1.27 8.64
N TYR A 91 -5.86 -0.04 8.41
CA TYR A 91 -6.89 -0.53 7.50
C TYR A 91 -7.80 -1.59 8.12
N LEU A 92 -7.26 -2.71 8.60
CA LEU A 92 -8.09 -3.90 8.87
C LEU A 92 -8.89 -3.80 10.18
N SER A 93 -8.43 -3.03 11.15
CA SER A 93 -9.18 -2.80 12.40
C SER A 93 -10.17 -1.65 12.31
N TRP A 94 -10.03 -0.77 11.30
CA TRP A 94 -10.86 0.41 11.15
C TRP A 94 -12.27 0.04 10.69
N ARG A 95 -13.29 0.56 11.40
CA ARG A 95 -14.70 0.16 11.21
C ARG A 95 -15.55 1.16 10.43
N GLU A 96 -14.95 2.27 10.01
CA GLU A 96 -15.66 3.27 9.23
C GLU A 96 -15.88 2.81 7.78
N PRO A 97 -16.96 3.26 7.10
CA PRO A 97 -17.20 2.91 5.71
C PRO A 97 -16.03 3.31 4.80
N LEU A 98 -15.49 2.33 4.06
CA LEU A 98 -14.27 2.53 3.24
C LEU A 98 -14.45 3.55 2.13
N TYR A 99 -15.65 3.61 1.53
CA TYR A 99 -15.91 4.43 0.34
C TYR A 99 -15.46 5.88 0.51
N ILE A 100 -15.79 6.49 1.65
CA ILE A 100 -15.53 7.90 1.92
C ILE A 100 -14.22 8.07 2.72
N ASN A 101 -13.97 7.17 3.67
CA ASN A 101 -12.98 7.41 4.72
C ASN A 101 -11.57 6.89 4.38
N SER A 102 -11.45 5.89 3.49
CA SER A 102 -10.15 5.23 3.21
C SER A 102 -9.82 5.11 1.72
N ASN A 103 -10.83 4.85 0.88
CA ASN A 103 -10.60 4.68 -0.55
C ASN A 103 -10.21 6.01 -1.21
N TYR A 104 -9.04 6.05 -1.84
CA TYR A 104 -8.64 7.19 -2.67
C TYR A 104 -9.54 7.29 -3.90
N TRP A 105 -10.01 8.50 -4.19
CA TRP A 105 -10.73 8.80 -5.41
C TRP A 105 -9.85 9.60 -6.36
N ILE A 106 -9.78 9.12 -7.59
CA ILE A 106 -9.10 9.80 -8.68
C ILE A 106 -10.18 10.17 -9.68
N THR A 107 -10.32 11.46 -9.94
CA THR A 107 -11.10 11.93 -11.08
C THR A 107 -10.19 12.10 -12.28
N PHE A 108 -10.61 11.55 -13.42
CA PHE A 108 -9.93 11.79 -14.68
C PHE A 108 -10.58 12.96 -15.37
N ILE A 109 -9.80 13.99 -15.67
CA ILE A 109 -10.25 15.02 -16.61
C ILE A 109 -10.27 14.36 -17.99
N LYS A 110 -11.42 14.46 -18.67
CA LYS A 110 -11.52 14.06 -20.06
C LYS A 110 -10.60 14.96 -20.88
N GLY A 111 -9.39 14.49 -21.15
CA GLY A 111 -8.49 15.17 -22.07
C GLY A 111 -9.14 15.30 -23.44
N ASN A 112 -8.61 16.20 -24.27
CA ASN A 112 -9.08 16.43 -25.63
C ASN A 112 -8.96 15.20 -26.55
N ASN A 113 -8.50 14.04 -26.06
CA ASN A 113 -8.43 12.76 -26.78
C ASN A 113 -8.88 11.57 -25.89
N ALA A 114 -9.54 11.83 -24.75
CA ALA A 114 -10.01 10.78 -23.85
C ALA A 114 -11.25 10.07 -24.42
N TYR A 115 -11.42 8.79 -24.08
CA TYR A 115 -12.38 7.80 -24.63
C TYR A 115 -13.71 8.34 -25.18
N GLY A 116 -14.35 9.31 -24.54
CA GLY A 116 -15.57 9.94 -25.08
C GLY A 116 -15.37 10.88 -26.30
N GLN A 117 -14.18 10.94 -26.90
CA GLN A 117 -13.91 11.56 -28.20
C GLN A 117 -13.69 10.53 -29.31
N ILE A 118 -13.77 9.23 -29.02
CA ILE A 118 -13.76 8.17 -30.05
C ILE A 118 -14.93 8.36 -31.03
N GLU A 119 -16.05 8.92 -30.55
CA GLU A 119 -17.20 9.28 -31.38
C GLU A 119 -17.04 10.63 -32.11
N ASP A 120 -15.98 11.41 -31.85
CA ASP A 120 -15.69 12.63 -32.61
C ASP A 120 -15.13 12.24 -34.00
N PRO A 121 -15.85 12.56 -35.10
CA PRO A 121 -15.39 12.22 -36.45
C PRO A 121 -14.02 12.81 -36.79
N LYS A 122 -13.65 13.95 -36.19
CA LYS A 122 -12.35 14.60 -36.40
C LYS A 122 -11.22 13.79 -35.76
N PHE A 123 -11.45 13.25 -34.56
CA PHE A 123 -10.47 12.43 -33.87
C PHE A 123 -10.22 11.10 -34.60
N ALA A 124 -11.28 10.44 -35.08
CA ALA A 124 -11.17 9.23 -35.90
C ALA A 124 -10.37 9.46 -37.19
N GLN A 125 -10.55 10.63 -37.82
CA GLN A 125 -9.80 10.99 -39.03
C GLN A 125 -8.31 11.25 -38.72
N ILE A 126 -8.01 11.94 -37.61
CA ILE A 126 -6.64 12.17 -37.13
C ILE A 126 -5.96 10.84 -36.82
N ALA A 127 -6.62 9.95 -36.07
CA ALA A 127 -6.08 8.63 -35.72
C ALA A 127 -5.72 7.80 -36.97
N LYS A 128 -6.54 7.86 -38.03
CA LYS A 128 -6.25 7.20 -39.31
C LYS A 128 -5.01 7.76 -40.01
N SER A 129 -4.80 9.07 -39.93
CA SER A 129 -3.69 9.77 -40.59
C SER A 129 -2.33 9.59 -39.91
N LEU A 130 -2.29 9.15 -38.65
CA LEU A 130 -1.05 9.00 -37.89
C LEU A 130 -0.20 7.80 -38.34
N SER A 131 1.13 7.97 -38.26
CA SER A 131 2.08 6.89 -38.53
C SER A 131 1.98 5.77 -37.48
N ARG A 132 2.52 4.59 -37.80
CA ARG A 132 2.54 3.45 -36.87
C ARG A 132 3.31 3.77 -35.57
N GLN A 133 4.32 4.62 -35.64
CA GLN A 133 5.13 5.03 -34.49
C GLN A 133 4.37 6.04 -33.62
N ASP A 134 3.69 7.01 -34.23
CA ASP A 134 2.89 8.00 -33.50
C ASP A 134 1.68 7.38 -32.81
N LYS A 135 1.09 6.35 -33.43
CA LYS A 135 -0.01 5.55 -32.88
C LYS A 135 0.35 4.84 -31.56
N GLN A 136 1.62 4.52 -31.31
CA GLN A 136 2.06 3.89 -30.07
C GLN A 136 1.93 4.82 -28.85
N ASN A 137 1.86 6.13 -29.07
CA ASN A 137 1.67 7.14 -28.03
C ASN A 137 0.19 7.44 -27.75
N LEU A 138 -0.74 6.85 -28.53
CA LEU A 138 -2.17 7.00 -28.30
C LEU A 138 -2.65 5.94 -27.30
N VAL A 139 -3.45 6.37 -26.32
CA VAL A 139 -4.12 5.49 -25.36
C VAL A 139 -5.22 4.65 -26.04
N CYS A 140 -5.82 5.18 -27.10
CA CYS A 140 -6.76 4.47 -27.97
C CYS A 140 -6.21 4.40 -29.40
N LEU A 141 -5.87 3.19 -29.83
CA LEU A 141 -5.77 2.87 -31.24
C LEU A 141 -7.19 2.75 -31.81
N ASP A 142 -7.36 3.08 -33.08
CA ASP A 142 -8.58 2.97 -33.90
C ASP A 142 -9.14 1.52 -34.03
N ALA A 143 -8.82 0.62 -33.08
CA ALA A 143 -8.95 -0.82 -33.18
C ALA A 143 -9.32 -1.47 -31.83
N GLY A 144 -10.39 -1.02 -31.19
CA GLY A 144 -10.96 -1.69 -30.01
C GLY A 144 -9.97 -1.92 -28.86
N PHE A 145 -10.30 -2.84 -27.95
CA PHE A 145 -9.37 -3.26 -26.91
C PHE A 145 -8.30 -4.18 -27.51
N SER A 146 -7.04 -3.93 -27.19
CA SER A 146 -5.98 -4.89 -27.51
C SER A 146 -6.27 -6.24 -26.85
N GLN A 147 -5.80 -7.33 -27.45
CA GLN A 147 -5.94 -8.66 -26.86
C GLN A 147 -5.34 -8.73 -25.45
N TYR A 148 -4.30 -7.95 -25.18
CA TYR A 148 -3.73 -7.81 -23.83
C TYR A 148 -4.71 -7.18 -22.85
N GLN A 149 -5.34 -6.04 -23.20
CA GLN A 149 -6.33 -5.38 -22.35
C GLN A 149 -7.55 -6.27 -22.07
N ILE A 150 -8.04 -7.00 -23.08
CA ILE A 150 -9.14 -7.96 -22.92
C ILE A 150 -8.74 -9.07 -21.95
N ARG A 151 -7.53 -9.66 -22.14
CA ARG A 151 -7.03 -10.72 -21.25
C ARG A 151 -6.83 -10.23 -19.82
N LEU A 152 -6.31 -9.01 -19.65
CA LEU A 152 -6.13 -8.40 -18.33
C LEU A 152 -7.48 -8.15 -17.65
N ALA A 153 -8.45 -7.57 -18.36
CA ALA A 153 -9.79 -7.34 -17.83
C ALA A 153 -10.49 -8.66 -17.45
N ALA A 154 -10.42 -9.67 -18.31
CA ALA A 154 -10.96 -11.00 -18.03
C ALA A 154 -10.27 -11.66 -16.82
N ALA A 155 -8.94 -11.53 -16.71
CA ALA A 155 -8.20 -12.04 -15.56
C ALA A 155 -8.63 -11.36 -14.25
N ILE A 156 -8.79 -10.02 -14.25
CA ILE A 156 -9.27 -9.29 -13.07
C ILE A 156 -10.69 -9.73 -12.70
N ALA A 157 -11.61 -9.79 -13.67
CA ALA A 157 -12.99 -10.19 -13.43
C ALA A 157 -13.09 -11.61 -12.85
N ASN A 158 -12.37 -12.58 -13.44
CA ASN A 158 -12.34 -13.95 -12.95
C ASN A 158 -11.82 -14.02 -11.50
N ARG A 159 -10.83 -13.20 -11.14
CA ARG A 159 -10.33 -13.14 -9.75
C ARG A 159 -11.34 -12.54 -8.78
N CYS A 160 -12.11 -11.53 -9.20
CA CYS A 160 -13.21 -11.01 -8.38
C CYS A 160 -14.26 -12.10 -8.11
N PHE A 161 -14.56 -12.95 -9.10
CA PHE A 161 -15.45 -14.10 -8.91
C PHE A 161 -14.82 -15.18 -8.02
N ASP A 162 -13.55 -15.53 -8.23
CA ASP A 162 -12.81 -16.47 -7.37
C ASP A 162 -12.85 -15.99 -5.91
N TYR A 163 -12.56 -14.70 -5.68
CA TYR A 163 -12.63 -14.07 -4.36
C TYR A 163 -14.04 -14.19 -3.78
N TYR A 164 -15.07 -13.80 -4.52
CA TYR A 164 -16.47 -13.89 -4.09
C TYR A 164 -16.85 -15.32 -3.66
N HIS A 165 -16.52 -16.32 -4.47
CA HIS A 165 -16.81 -17.71 -4.14
C HIS A 165 -16.02 -18.21 -2.92
N LEU A 166 -14.78 -17.76 -2.77
CA LEU A 166 -13.94 -18.12 -1.63
C LEU A 166 -14.47 -17.51 -0.32
N VAL A 167 -14.89 -16.25 -0.34
CA VAL A 167 -15.56 -15.59 0.79
C VAL A 167 -16.85 -16.31 1.19
N LEU A 168 -17.67 -16.71 0.22
CA LEU A 168 -18.89 -17.47 0.50
C LEU A 168 -18.62 -18.85 1.08
N LYS A 169 -17.56 -19.53 0.63
CA LYS A 169 -17.20 -20.89 1.06
C LYS A 169 -16.50 -20.91 2.42
N TYR A 170 -15.67 -19.91 2.68
CA TYR A 170 -14.89 -19.76 3.91
C TYR A 170 -15.11 -18.35 4.45
N PRO A 171 -16.26 -18.09 5.11
CA PRO A 171 -16.49 -16.79 5.72
C PRO A 171 -15.39 -16.53 6.75
N PRO A 172 -14.75 -15.36 6.71
CA PRO A 172 -13.66 -15.04 7.61
C PRO A 172 -14.16 -15.01 9.05
N PRO A 173 -13.30 -15.33 10.04
CA PRO A 173 -13.66 -15.18 11.45
C PRO A 173 -13.80 -13.70 11.87
N PHE A 174 -13.22 -12.78 11.09
CA PHE A 174 -13.22 -11.34 11.34
C PHE A 174 -13.62 -10.55 10.09
N PRO A 175 -14.19 -9.34 10.24
CA PRO A 175 -14.85 -8.63 9.13
C PRO A 175 -13.90 -8.04 8.08
N PHE A 176 -12.59 -7.93 8.33
CA PHE A 176 -11.63 -7.39 7.37
C PHE A 176 -10.38 -8.26 7.28
N TYR A 177 -10.05 -8.65 6.06
CA TYR A 177 -8.95 -9.52 5.68
C TYR A 177 -8.68 -9.29 4.19
N TYR A 178 -7.45 -9.57 3.74
CA TYR A 178 -7.12 -9.53 2.31
C TYR A 178 -6.69 -10.90 1.82
N LEU A 179 -6.99 -11.18 0.56
CA LEU A 179 -6.54 -12.39 -0.13
C LEU A 179 -5.59 -12.00 -1.24
N THR A 180 -4.38 -12.53 -1.17
CA THR A 180 -3.36 -12.29 -2.19
C THR A 180 -3.34 -13.46 -3.16
N PHE A 181 -3.58 -13.16 -4.43
CA PHE A 181 -3.40 -14.12 -5.52
C PHE A 181 -2.08 -13.81 -6.22
N SER A 182 -1.13 -14.74 -6.19
CA SER A 182 0.11 -14.60 -6.95
C SER A 182 -0.04 -15.20 -8.35
N PHE A 183 0.51 -14.49 -9.34
CA PHE A 183 0.74 -15.05 -10.66
C PHE A 183 2.07 -15.80 -10.59
N ASP A 184 2.03 -17.13 -10.57
CA ASP A 184 3.26 -17.89 -10.84
C ASP A 184 3.63 -17.70 -12.32
N GLN A 185 4.87 -18.00 -12.69
CA GLN A 185 5.40 -17.78 -14.06
C GLN A 185 4.65 -18.56 -15.17
N SER A 186 3.63 -19.36 -14.80
CA SER A 186 2.71 -20.01 -15.70
C SER A 186 1.36 -19.29 -15.71
N PRO A 187 0.84 -18.84 -16.89
CA PRO A 187 -0.48 -18.20 -17.00
C PRO A 187 -1.66 -19.10 -16.63
N TYR A 188 -1.39 -20.36 -16.24
CA TYR A 188 -2.40 -21.37 -15.88
C TYR A 188 -2.23 -21.92 -14.45
N ALA A 189 -1.12 -21.61 -13.75
CA ALA A 189 -0.90 -22.05 -12.38
C ALA A 189 -1.14 -20.88 -11.43
N SER A 190 -2.18 -20.99 -10.61
CA SER A 190 -2.52 -20.02 -9.58
C SER A 190 -2.40 -20.71 -8.24
N THR A 191 -1.45 -20.29 -7.40
CA THR A 191 -1.47 -20.67 -6.00
C THR A 191 -2.20 -19.57 -5.24
N CYS A 192 -3.40 -19.86 -4.77
CA CYS A 192 -4.10 -19.00 -3.83
C CYS A 192 -3.52 -19.25 -2.44
N ILE A 193 -2.78 -18.29 -1.89
CA ILE A 193 -2.35 -18.36 -0.50
C ILE A 193 -3.38 -17.58 0.32
N LEU A 194 -4.19 -18.32 1.07
CA LEU A 194 -5.00 -17.76 2.14
C LEU A 194 -4.07 -17.43 3.30
N ASN A 195 -3.60 -16.19 3.34
CA ASN A 195 -2.99 -15.65 4.55
C ASN A 195 -4.14 -15.25 5.47
N TYR A 196 -4.42 -16.12 6.45
CA TYR A 196 -5.23 -15.74 7.59
C TYR A 196 -4.34 -14.91 8.54
N VAL A 197 -4.87 -13.80 9.04
CA VAL A 197 -4.26 -13.01 10.13
C VAL A 197 -4.19 -13.86 11.40
#